data_AF-A0A9D4D5P7-F1
#
_entry.id   AF-A0A9D4D5P7-F1
#
_cell.length_a   1.000
_cell.length_b   1.000
_cell.length_c   1.000
_cell.angle_alpha   90.00
_cell.angle_beta   90.00
_cell.angle_gamma   90.00
#
_symmetry.space_group_name_H-M   'P 1'
#
loop_
_entity.id
_entity.type
_entity.pdbx_description
1 polymer ?
#
loop_
_entity_poly.entity_id
_entity_poly.type
_entity_poly.pdbx_seq_one_letter_code
_entity_poly.pdbx_strand_id
1 'polypeptide(L)'
;MNKRLKEHYKDRVVITELNEVSNIVTFKETASSILNDFYNKPKNMDTAEQKASIINAAAKLIQSEIKEMPVNKDTYPSPDALSSLRTDRFLTWLVKRISVHTFSENH
;
A
#
# COMPACT_ATOMS: atom_id res chain seq x y z
N MET A 1 -17.69 26.76 2.80
CA MET A 1 -17.99 25.33 2.53
C MET A 1 -18.32 24.54 3.80
N ASN A 2 -17.58 24.76 4.88
CA ASN A 2 -17.63 24.00 6.14
C ASN A 2 -18.96 24.03 6.91
N LYS A 3 -19.75 25.11 6.81
CA LYS A 3 -21.04 25.23 7.53
C LYS A 3 -22.04 24.14 7.10
N ARG A 4 -22.15 23.85 5.81
CA ARG A 4 -23.08 22.83 5.28
C ARG A 4 -22.68 21.42 5.73
N LEU A 5 -21.38 21.13 5.79
CA LEU A 5 -20.90 19.86 6.32
C LEU A 5 -21.18 19.73 7.82
N LYS A 6 -20.97 20.81 8.59
CA LYS A 6 -21.27 20.81 10.03
C LYS A 6 -22.77 20.70 10.30
N GLU A 7 -23.62 21.30 9.48
CA GLU A 7 -25.08 21.15 9.58
C GLU A 7 -25.54 19.72 9.26
N HIS A 8 -24.99 19.13 8.20
CA HIS A 8 -25.39 17.80 7.74
C HIS A 8 -24.87 16.68 8.64
N TYR A 9 -23.61 16.75 9.05
CA TYR A 9 -22.94 15.71 9.83
C TYR A 9 -22.84 16.02 11.33
N LYS A 10 -23.26 17.21 11.76
CA LYS A 10 -23.29 17.66 13.17
C LYS A 10 -21.95 17.39 13.87
N ASP A 11 -21.98 16.70 15.00
CA ASP A 11 -20.82 16.38 15.82
C ASP A 11 -20.00 15.17 15.33
N ARG A 12 -20.38 14.59 14.17
CA ARG A 12 -19.65 13.47 13.58
C ARG A 12 -18.43 13.91 12.79
N VAL A 13 -18.25 15.21 12.55
CA VAL A 13 -17.11 15.77 11.81
C VAL A 13 -16.33 16.78 12.65
N VAL A 14 -15.01 16.73 12.51
CA VAL A 14 -14.05 17.68 13.07
C VAL A 14 -13.50 18.52 11.93
N ILE A 15 -13.53 19.84 12.10
CA ILE A 15 -13.00 20.80 11.14
C ILE A 15 -11.85 21.51 11.82
N THR A 16 -10.65 21.38 11.26
CA THR A 16 -9.42 21.92 11.82
C THR A 16 -8.61 22.67 10.76
N GLU A 17 -7.59 23.39 11.22
CA GLU A 17 -6.60 24.07 10.39
C GLU A 17 -5.22 23.58 10.80
N LEU A 18 -4.34 23.37 9.82
CA LEU A 18 -2.95 22.96 10.03
C LEU A 18 -2.06 23.63 8.99
N ASN A 19 -0.99 24.29 9.44
CA ASN A 19 0.02 24.92 8.57
C ASN A 19 -0.59 25.78 7.45
N GLU A 20 -1.47 26.72 7.82
CA GLU A 20 -2.17 27.65 6.89
C GLU A 20 -3.18 26.97 5.93
N VAL A 21 -3.31 25.64 5.98
CA VAL A 21 -4.36 24.90 5.28
C VAL A 21 -5.60 24.86 6.17
N SER A 22 -6.51 25.78 5.88
CA SER A 22 -7.84 25.83 6.50
C SER A 22 -8.78 24.78 5.87
N ASN A 23 -9.84 24.43 6.60
CA ASN A 23 -10.91 23.52 6.15
C ASN A 23 -10.53 22.04 6.05
N ILE A 24 -9.60 21.56 6.87
CA ILE A 24 -9.34 20.12 6.98
C ILE A 24 -10.53 19.50 7.71
N VAL A 25 -11.28 18.63 7.02
CA VAL A 25 -12.45 17.95 7.56
C VAL A 25 -12.16 16.47 7.70
N THR A 26 -12.42 15.91 8.88
CA THR A 26 -12.35 14.46 9.12
C THR A 26 -13.52 14.01 9.99
N PHE A 27 -13.91 12.74 9.89
CA PHE A 27 -14.89 12.18 10.81
C PHE A 27 -14.28 12.00 12.20
N LYS A 28 -15.06 12.31 13.23
CA LYS A 28 -14.66 12.19 14.63
C LYS A 28 -14.25 10.76 14.96
N GLU A 29 -15.02 9.77 14.48
CA GLU A 29 -14.72 8.34 14.65
C GLU A 29 -13.35 7.98 14.06
N THR A 30 -13.06 8.45 12.85
CA THR A 30 -11.79 8.22 12.17
C THR A 30 -10.62 8.90 12.90
N ALA A 31 -10.79 10.16 13.28
CA ALA A 31 -9.77 10.89 14.05
C ALA A 31 -9.49 10.22 15.39
N SER A 32 -10.54 9.81 16.11
CA SER A 32 -10.41 9.06 17.37
C SER A 32 -9.71 7.72 17.18
N SER A 33 -10.03 6.96 16.13
CA SER A 33 -9.34 5.70 15.83
C SER A 33 -7.86 5.94 15.59
N ILE A 34 -7.50 6.91 14.74
CA ILE A 34 -6.10 7.22 14.41
C ILE A 34 -5.32 7.64 15.65
N LEU A 35 -5.89 8.52 16.47
CA LEU A 35 -5.26 8.96 17.72
C LEU A 35 -5.12 7.80 18.71
N ASN A 36 -6.16 6.97 18.85
CA ASN A 36 -6.14 5.80 19.71
C ASN A 36 -5.07 4.81 19.27
N ASP A 37 -4.98 4.50 17.99
CA ASP A 37 -3.95 3.62 17.42
C ASP A 37 -2.55 4.21 17.56
N PHE A 38 -2.41 5.54 17.47
CA PHE A 38 -1.14 6.21 17.66
C PHE A 38 -0.65 6.11 19.11
N TYR A 39 -1.51 6.42 20.08
CA TYR A 39 -1.13 6.45 21.50
C TYR A 39 -1.08 5.06 22.14
N ASN A 40 -1.87 4.09 21.65
CA ASN A 40 -1.86 2.71 22.14
C ASN A 40 -0.77 1.84 21.51
N LYS A 41 0.02 2.36 20.57
CA LYS A 41 1.21 1.66 20.11
C LYS A 41 2.15 1.47 21.30
N PRO A 42 2.56 0.23 21.62
CA PRO A 42 3.48 -0.02 22.72
C PRO A 42 4.79 0.74 22.44
N LYS A 43 5.10 1.73 23.28
CA LYS A 43 6.34 2.52 23.17
C LYS A 43 7.60 1.68 23.44
N ASN A 44 7.41 0.50 24.05
CA ASN A 44 8.44 -0.51 24.26
C ASN A 44 8.14 -1.71 23.35
N MET A 45 8.26 -1.51 22.04
CA MET A 45 8.28 -2.66 21.13
C MET A 45 9.53 -3.48 21.42
N ASP A 46 9.36 -4.78 21.61
CA ASP A 46 10.49 -5.71 21.70
C ASP A 46 11.40 -5.53 20.47
N THR A 47 12.70 -5.72 20.67
CA THR A 47 13.73 -5.48 19.65
C THR A 47 13.45 -6.28 18.37
N ALA A 48 12.78 -7.43 18.49
CA ALA A 48 12.36 -8.26 17.37
C ALA A 48 11.20 -7.63 16.55
N GLU A 49 10.20 -7.07 17.21
CA GLU A 49 9.05 -6.42 16.56
C GLU A 49 9.48 -5.14 15.82
N GLN A 50 10.40 -4.37 16.41
CA GLN A 50 10.97 -3.19 15.75
C GLN A 50 11.72 -3.57 14.47
N LYS A 51 12.57 -4.59 14.52
CA LYS A 51 13.28 -5.12 13.34
C LYS A 51 12.31 -5.58 12.26
N ALA A 52 11.27 -6.33 12.63
CA ALA A 52 10.26 -6.78 11.70
C ALA A 52 9.49 -5.61 11.06
N SER A 53 9.15 -4.58 11.84
CA SER A 53 8.49 -3.37 11.35
C SER A 53 9.36 -2.61 10.34
N ILE A 54 10.66 -2.48 10.61
CA ILE A 54 11.61 -1.83 9.70
C ILE A 54 11.72 -2.60 8.37
N ILE A 55 11.88 -3.93 8.46
CA ILE A 55 11.96 -4.79 7.26
C ILE A 55 10.68 -4.68 6.43
N ASN A 56 9.51 -4.71 7.09
CA ASN A 56 8.22 -4.59 6.42
C ASN A 56 8.05 -3.21 5.76
N ALA A 57 8.48 -2.14 6.42
CA ALA A 57 8.47 -0.80 5.85
C ALA A 57 9.35 -0.70 4.60
N ALA A 58 10.58 -1.23 4.66
CA ALA A 58 11.48 -1.28 3.51
C ALA A 58 10.89 -2.09 2.34
N ALA A 59 10.29 -3.25 2.63
CA ALA A 59 9.63 -4.07 1.61
C ALA A 59 8.48 -3.33 0.91
N LYS A 60 7.65 -2.59 1.68
CA LYS A 60 6.58 -1.75 1.12
C LYS A 60 7.10 -0.63 0.25
N LEU A 61 8.19 0.02 0.63
CA LEU A 61 8.83 1.07 -0.18
C LEU A 61 9.33 0.50 -1.52
N ILE A 62 10.09 -0.59 -1.48
CA ILE A 62 10.58 -1.27 -2.69
C ILE A 62 9.41 -1.69 -3.59
N GLN A 63 8.33 -2.22 -3.00
CA GLN A 63 7.14 -2.60 -3.76
C GLN A 63 6.47 -1.38 -4.42
N SER A 64 6.40 -0.24 -3.75
CA SER A 64 5.85 0.99 -4.33
C SER A 64 6.71 1.47 -5.48
N GLU A 65 8.02 1.53 -5.30
CA GLU A 65 8.96 1.95 -6.34
C GLU A 65 8.85 1.07 -7.58
N ILE A 66 8.82 -0.26 -7.43
CA ILE A 66 8.65 -1.19 -8.57
C ILE A 66 7.32 -0.95 -9.29
N LYS A 67 6.24 -0.66 -8.56
CA LYS A 67 4.93 -0.38 -9.16
C LYS A 67 4.90 0.95 -9.92
N GLU A 68 5.68 1.92 -9.46
CA GLU A 68 5.79 3.25 -10.06
C GLU A 68 6.79 3.28 -11.23
N MET A 69 7.60 2.24 -11.41
CA MET A 69 8.51 2.13 -12.55
C MET A 69 7.71 2.21 -13.86
N PRO A 70 8.18 3.00 -14.84
CA PRO A 70 7.51 3.13 -16.13
C PRO A 70 7.53 1.79 -16.86
N VAL A 71 6.34 1.19 -17.03
CA VAL A 71 6.18 -0.03 -17.81
C VAL A 71 5.90 0.37 -19.25
N ASN A 72 6.81 0.03 -20.17
CA ASN A 72 6.54 0.11 -21.59
C ASN A 72 5.52 -0.98 -21.95
N LYS A 73 4.27 -0.57 -22.21
CA LYS A 73 3.17 -1.47 -22.63
C LYS A 73 3.05 -1.59 -24.15
N ASP A 74 3.76 -0.73 -24.89
CA ASP A 74 3.65 -0.59 -26.34
C ASP A 74 4.62 -1.52 -27.08
N THR A 75 5.67 -1.98 -26.39
CA THR A 75 6.65 -2.93 -26.93
C THR A 75 6.56 -4.25 -26.19
N TYR A 76 5.88 -5.23 -26.81
CA TYR A 76 5.96 -6.62 -26.37
C TYR A 76 7.29 -7.22 -26.83
N PRO A 77 8.07 -7.86 -25.94
CA PRO A 77 9.35 -8.46 -26.33
C PRO A 77 9.12 -9.59 -27.34
N SER A 78 10.01 -9.69 -28.35
CA SER A 78 9.97 -10.78 -29.32
C SER A 78 10.26 -12.13 -28.63
N PRO A 79 9.86 -13.27 -29.24
CA PRO A 79 10.16 -14.60 -28.69
C PRO A 79 11.65 -14.83 -28.40
N ASP A 80 12.55 -14.27 -29.22
CA ASP A 80 14.00 -14.35 -29.05
C ASP A 80 14.53 -13.46 -27.91
N ALA A 81 13.86 -12.33 -27.63
CA ALA A 81 14.16 -11.51 -26.46
C ALA A 81 13.64 -12.16 -25.16
N LEU A 82 12.56 -12.92 -25.23
CA LEU A 82 12.02 -13.67 -24.09
C LEU A 82 12.89 -14.88 -23.72
N SER A 83 13.54 -15.52 -24.70
CA SER A 83 14.40 -16.69 -24.44
C SER A 83 15.66 -16.32 -23.66
N SER A 84 16.20 -15.11 -23.82
CA SER A 84 17.33 -14.60 -23.03
C SER A 84 16.95 -14.19 -21.61
N LEU A 85 15.72 -13.70 -21.40
CA LEU A 85 15.15 -13.38 -20.08
C LEU A 85 14.82 -14.62 -19.22
N ARG A 86 14.61 -15.79 -19.85
CA ARG A 86 14.36 -17.08 -19.15
C ARG A 86 15.53 -17.58 -18.30
N THR A 87 16.66 -16.88 -18.30
CA THR A 87 17.82 -17.22 -17.46
C THR A 87 17.65 -16.77 -16.00
N ASP A 88 16.66 -15.91 -15.71
CA ASP A 88 16.34 -15.53 -14.33
C ASP A 88 15.53 -16.63 -13.64
N ARG A 89 16.14 -17.25 -12.61
CA ARG A 89 15.51 -18.29 -11.78
C ARG A 89 14.21 -17.81 -11.13
N PHE A 90 14.08 -16.51 -10.86
CA PHE A 90 12.88 -15.92 -10.27
C PHE A 90 11.70 -15.92 -11.24
N LEU A 91 11.91 -15.46 -12.49
CA LEU A 91 10.86 -15.45 -13.51
C LEU A 91 10.45 -16.89 -13.89
N THR A 92 11.42 -17.80 -13.95
CA THR A 92 11.15 -19.23 -14.19
C THR A 92 10.29 -19.85 -13.08
N TRP A 93 10.58 -19.53 -11.81
CA TRP A 93 9.78 -19.98 -10.67
C TRP A 93 8.37 -19.39 -10.67
N LEU A 94 8.23 -18.09 -10.96
CA LEU A 94 6.95 -17.38 -10.98
C LEU A 94 6.02 -17.93 -12.06
N VAL A 95 6.53 -18.11 -13.29
CA VAL A 95 5.77 -18.68 -14.42
C VAL A 95 5.34 -20.12 -14.13
N LYS A 96 6.22 -20.93 -13.52
CA LYS A 96 5.89 -22.30 -13.13
C LYS A 96 4.79 -22.33 -12.05
N ARG A 97 4.81 -21.40 -11.09
CA ARG A 97 3.81 -21.30 -10.04
C ARG A 97 2.44 -20.85 -10.56
N ILE A 98 2.41 -19.89 -11.48
CA ILE A 98 1.16 -19.42 -12.11
C ILE A 98 0.54 -20.52 -12.99
N SER A 99 1.36 -21.25 -13.74
CA SER A 99 0.89 -22.34 -14.62
C SER A 99 0.31 -23.54 -13.84
N VAL A 100 0.76 -23.76 -12.60
CA VAL A 100 0.22 -24.81 -11.73
C VAL A 100 -1.15 -24.44 -11.15
N HIS A 101 -1.45 -23.15 -10.96
CA HIS A 101 -2.78 -22.73 -10.52
C HIS A 101 -3.82 -22.73 -11.64
N THR A 102 -3.44 -22.41 -12.88
CA THR A 102 -4.38 -22.41 -14.01
C THR A 102 -4.79 -23.81 -14.48
N PHE A 103 -4.09 -24.88 -14.08
CA PHE A 103 -4.47 -26.26 -14.41
C PHE A 103 -5.43 -26.89 -13.40
N SER A 104 -5.65 -26.29 -12.23
CA SER A 104 -6.54 -26.83 -11.19
C SER A 104 -8.00 -26.34 -11.29
N GLU A 105 -8.31 -25.40 -12.18
CA GLU A 105 -9.67 -24.85 -12.36
C GLU A 105 -10.43 -25.43 -13.56
N ASN A 106 -9.84 -26.39 -14.29
CA ASN A 106 -10.51 -27.09 -15.40
C ASN A 106 -10.60 -28.60 -15.13
N HIS A 107 -11.37 -29.00 -14.11
CA HIS A 107 -11.98 -30.33 -14.04
C HIS A 107 -13.17 -30.39 -13.09
#